data_AF-A0A0A1UQ23-F1
#
_entry.id   AF-A0A0A1UQ23-F1
#
_cell.length_a   1.000
_cell.length_b   1.000
_cell.length_c   1.000
_cell.angle_alpha   90.00
_cell.angle_beta   90.00
_cell.angle_gamma   90.00
#
_symmetry.space_group_name_H-M   'P 1'
#
loop_
_entity.id
_entity.type
_entity.pdbx_description
1 polymer ?
#
loop_
_entity_poly.entity_id
_entity_poly.type
_entity_poly.pdbx_seq_one_letter_code
_entity_poly.pdbx_strand_id
1 'polypeptide(L)'
;MAAPPTAEQIAIVKSTAPIIKEHGRAITDAFYTNLLSVHPELKNYFSLRNQQTGAQQLALANAVFAYAAYIDDLAKLSEAVERIAQKHASLFIQPEHYPIVGKFLVEAFVQILGSAVTEEIKDAWIAAYQQLADIFIQREQQLYREHGQDWQQWRKFVIADKQHDSEDVFHLCLKTTDTLPLKEFLAGQYVSLQVPVPEADGLLQSRQFSISSAPVDSREQLRVTVKRGSTVLDASAQDVVQGKVPGLVSNILFERYNVGDEVELSPPRGVFSFDAEAVDANVPVVLLSLGVGATPVVAILDSILKSGHPARWVSYIHGARHAGAVCFGEHVRSVAKDCDNVSSVLFLKNVKEGDEYTFQGRMDLGRLDGGAHLCLDDDKAEYFVCGPPEWMVQTRTWLTEQGVEVKRVHLELFGTGGI
;
A
#
# COMPACT_ATOMS: atom_id res chain seq x y z
N MET A 1 -8.74 -27.63 6.17
CA MET A 1 -9.69 -26.57 6.53
C MET A 1 -10.31 -26.95 7.85
N ALA A 2 -10.23 -26.06 8.84
CA ALA A 2 -10.98 -26.24 10.07
C ALA A 2 -12.48 -26.10 9.79
N ALA A 3 -13.32 -26.69 10.64
CA ALA A 3 -14.76 -26.44 10.56
C ALA A 3 -15.03 -24.94 10.82
N PRO A 4 -15.99 -24.33 10.11
CA PRO A 4 -16.39 -22.96 10.41
C PRO A 4 -16.90 -22.85 11.86
N PRO A 5 -16.80 -21.68 12.49
CA PRO A 5 -17.30 -21.47 13.84
C PRO A 5 -18.79 -21.84 13.95
N THR A 6 -19.19 -22.48 15.04
CA THR A 6 -20.60 -22.81 15.28
C THR A 6 -21.42 -21.53 15.50
N ALA A 7 -22.76 -21.62 15.39
CA ALA A 7 -23.64 -20.49 15.66
C ALA A 7 -23.46 -19.93 17.09
N GLU A 8 -23.17 -20.81 18.06
CA GLU A 8 -22.88 -20.43 19.44
C GLU A 8 -21.55 -19.67 19.55
N GLN A 9 -20.48 -20.17 18.91
CA GLN A 9 -19.19 -19.50 18.87
C GLN A 9 -19.28 -18.12 18.19
N ILE A 10 -20.06 -18.01 17.10
CA ILE A 10 -20.33 -16.73 16.41
C ILE A 10 -21.01 -15.75 17.36
N ALA A 11 -22.03 -16.19 18.10
CA ALA A 11 -22.73 -15.34 19.06
C ALA A 11 -21.79 -14.83 20.16
N ILE A 12 -20.92 -15.71 20.70
CA ILE A 12 -19.93 -15.37 21.72
C ILE A 12 -18.92 -14.34 21.18
N VAL A 13 -18.38 -14.54 19.99
CA VAL A 13 -17.42 -13.62 19.36
C VAL A 13 -18.06 -12.25 19.16
N LYS A 14 -19.27 -12.20 18.62
CA LYS A 14 -20.01 -10.94 18.42
C LYS A 14 -20.30 -10.23 19.74
N SER A 15 -20.71 -10.94 20.79
CA SER A 15 -21.03 -10.33 22.08
C SER A 15 -19.81 -9.84 22.84
N THR A 16 -18.64 -10.45 22.63
CA THR A 16 -17.39 -10.10 23.33
C THR A 16 -16.49 -9.15 22.53
N ALA A 17 -16.68 -9.02 21.22
CA ALA A 17 -15.90 -8.11 20.37
C ALA A 17 -15.86 -6.64 20.85
N PRO A 18 -16.95 -6.04 21.39
CA PRO A 18 -16.89 -4.68 21.93
C PRO A 18 -15.92 -4.54 23.11
N ILE A 19 -15.86 -5.54 24.00
CA ILE A 19 -14.95 -5.54 25.15
C ILE A 19 -13.50 -5.66 24.67
N ILE A 20 -13.24 -6.53 23.69
CA ILE A 20 -11.91 -6.65 23.09
C ILE A 20 -11.48 -5.33 22.43
N LYS A 21 -12.41 -4.62 21.77
CA LYS A 21 -12.14 -3.31 21.17
C LYS A 21 -11.77 -2.26 22.22
N GLU A 22 -12.48 -2.23 23.35
CA GLU A 22 -12.18 -1.32 24.47
C GLU A 22 -10.75 -1.51 25.00
N HIS A 23 -10.31 -2.77 25.11
CA HIS A 23 -8.96 -3.13 25.56
C HIS A 23 -7.95 -3.31 24.42
N GLY A 24 -8.30 -2.94 23.18
CA GLY A 24 -7.57 -3.32 21.97
C GLY A 24 -6.09 -2.94 22.01
N ARG A 25 -5.77 -1.72 22.46
CA ARG A 25 -4.38 -1.25 22.56
C ARG A 25 -3.55 -2.10 23.53
N ALA A 26 -4.05 -2.32 24.75
CA ALA A 26 -3.36 -3.10 25.77
C ALA A 26 -3.13 -4.55 25.32
N ILE A 27 -4.13 -5.14 24.66
CA ILE A 27 -4.05 -6.48 24.06
C ILE A 27 -2.96 -6.51 22.99
N THR A 28 -2.98 -5.57 22.05
CA THR A 28 -2.00 -5.56 20.95
C THR A 28 -0.57 -5.26 21.42
N ASP A 29 -0.41 -4.46 22.47
CA ASP A 29 0.89 -4.19 23.08
C ASP A 29 1.44 -5.46 23.76
N ALA A 30 0.61 -6.19 24.52
CA ALA A 30 0.98 -7.47 25.13
C ALA A 30 1.29 -8.53 24.06
N PHE A 31 0.46 -8.60 23.01
CA PHE A 31 0.65 -9.49 21.86
C PHE A 31 2.02 -9.29 21.21
N TYR A 32 2.37 -8.07 20.78
CA TYR A 32 3.65 -7.84 20.11
C TYR A 32 4.85 -8.00 21.04
N THR A 33 4.73 -7.56 22.29
CA THR A 33 5.79 -7.74 23.29
C THR A 33 6.14 -9.21 23.47
N ASN A 34 5.12 -10.06 23.69
CA ASN A 34 5.32 -11.48 23.91
C ASN A 34 5.77 -12.19 22.62
N LEU A 35 5.12 -11.91 21.49
CA LEU A 35 5.45 -12.50 20.19
C LEU A 35 6.89 -12.23 19.81
N LEU A 36 7.33 -10.97 19.82
CA LEU A 36 8.67 -10.58 19.36
C LEU A 36 9.77 -10.89 20.38
N SER A 37 9.42 -11.20 21.62
CA SER A 37 10.36 -11.71 22.61
C SER A 37 10.68 -13.18 22.39
N VAL A 38 9.70 -13.99 21.97
CA VAL A 38 9.87 -15.43 21.72
C VAL A 38 10.31 -15.69 20.28
N HIS A 39 9.79 -14.90 19.35
CA HIS A 39 10.04 -14.98 17.90
C HIS A 39 10.69 -13.69 17.37
N PRO A 40 11.93 -13.36 17.78
CA PRO A 40 12.62 -12.15 17.34
C PRO A 40 12.86 -12.11 15.82
N GLU A 41 12.89 -13.25 15.14
CA GLU A 41 13.01 -13.37 13.68
C GLU A 41 11.86 -12.70 12.94
N LEU A 42 10.68 -12.59 13.56
CA LEU A 42 9.51 -11.94 12.94
C LEU A 42 9.71 -10.42 12.76
N LYS A 43 10.72 -9.83 13.40
CA LYS A 43 11.12 -8.43 13.16
C LYS A 43 11.57 -8.17 11.73
N ASN A 44 11.91 -9.21 10.95
CA ASN A 44 12.20 -9.08 9.52
C ASN A 44 10.94 -8.79 8.68
N TYR A 45 9.75 -9.16 9.17
CA TYR A 45 8.47 -8.92 8.48
C TYR A 45 7.76 -7.69 9.03
N PHE A 46 7.81 -7.49 10.36
CA PHE A 46 7.18 -6.34 11.00
C PHE A 46 8.03 -5.08 10.84
N SER A 47 7.37 -3.99 10.43
CA SER A 47 7.99 -2.67 10.39
C SER A 47 8.29 -2.16 11.80
N LEU A 48 9.58 -1.95 12.11
CA LEU A 48 10.01 -1.37 13.40
C LEU A 48 9.32 -0.04 13.70
N ARG A 49 9.13 0.77 12.65
CA ARG A 49 8.44 2.07 12.75
C ARG A 49 6.96 1.91 13.11
N ASN A 50 6.25 0.98 12.45
CA ASN A 50 4.81 0.82 12.70
C ASN A 50 4.53 0.22 14.07
N GLN A 51 5.46 -0.59 14.58
CA GLN A 51 5.46 -1.07 15.96
C GLN A 51 5.64 0.10 16.94
N GLN A 52 6.61 0.98 16.67
CA GLN A 52 6.90 2.15 17.50
C GLN A 52 5.74 3.16 17.54
N THR A 53 5.08 3.41 16.41
CA THR A 53 3.97 4.38 16.34
C THR A 53 2.64 3.84 16.83
N GLY A 54 2.51 2.53 17.06
CA GLY A 54 1.24 1.89 17.36
C GLY A 54 0.33 1.68 16.13
N ALA A 55 0.80 2.03 14.92
CA ALA A 55 -0.01 1.91 13.71
C ALA A 55 -0.30 0.46 13.33
N GLN A 56 0.62 -0.45 13.64
CA GLN A 56 0.42 -1.88 13.40
C GLN A 56 -0.60 -2.47 14.38
N GLN A 57 -0.46 -2.13 15.66
CA GLN A 57 -1.38 -2.47 16.75
C GLN A 57 -2.81 -2.07 16.39
N LEU A 58 -3.00 -0.80 16.00
CA LEU A 58 -4.30 -0.27 15.62
C LEU A 58 -4.89 -0.99 14.39
N ALA A 59 -4.07 -1.27 13.38
CA ALA A 59 -4.52 -1.99 12.19
C ALA A 59 -5.00 -3.42 12.52
N LEU A 60 -4.23 -4.15 13.32
CA LEU A 60 -4.61 -5.50 13.77
C LEU A 60 -5.91 -5.48 14.58
N ALA A 61 -6.02 -4.56 15.56
CA ALA A 61 -7.24 -4.43 16.37
C ALA A 61 -8.47 -4.11 15.52
N ASN A 62 -8.35 -3.18 14.57
CA ASN A 62 -9.44 -2.83 13.67
C ASN A 62 -9.82 -4.01 12.75
N ALA A 63 -8.85 -4.76 12.24
CA ALA A 63 -9.10 -5.92 11.39
C ALA A 63 -9.83 -7.04 12.15
N VAL A 64 -9.37 -7.37 13.37
CA VAL A 64 -10.02 -8.36 14.23
C VAL A 64 -11.43 -7.92 14.60
N PHE A 65 -11.64 -6.64 14.91
CA PHE A 65 -12.95 -6.11 15.23
C PHE A 65 -13.91 -6.13 14.03
N ALA A 66 -13.47 -5.68 12.86
CA ALA A 66 -14.26 -5.71 11.64
C ALA A 66 -14.64 -7.14 11.27
N TYR A 67 -13.69 -8.07 11.36
CA TYR A 67 -13.96 -9.49 11.17
C TYR A 67 -14.99 -10.02 12.17
N ALA A 68 -14.82 -9.75 13.47
CA ALA A 68 -15.76 -10.23 14.49
C ALA A 68 -17.19 -9.67 14.28
N ALA A 69 -17.32 -8.44 13.78
CA ALA A 69 -18.62 -7.84 13.48
C ALA A 69 -19.33 -8.53 12.29
N TYR A 70 -18.57 -9.04 11.32
CA TYR A 70 -19.08 -9.63 10.08
C TYR A 70 -18.69 -11.11 9.91
N ILE A 71 -18.43 -11.83 11.01
CA ILE A 71 -17.97 -13.24 11.00
C ILE A 71 -18.93 -14.20 10.26
N ASP A 72 -20.21 -13.83 10.15
CA ASP A 72 -21.27 -14.55 9.45
C ASP A 72 -21.69 -13.88 8.11
N ASP A 73 -21.02 -12.80 7.70
CA ASP A 73 -21.26 -12.07 6.44
C ASP A 73 -19.92 -11.59 5.83
N LEU A 74 -19.06 -12.57 5.55
CA LEU A 74 -17.68 -12.32 5.09
C LEU A 74 -17.60 -11.61 3.73
N ALA A 75 -18.67 -11.61 2.94
CA ALA A 75 -18.73 -10.92 1.66
C ALA A 75 -18.46 -9.42 1.82
N LYS A 76 -18.89 -8.82 2.94
CA LYS A 76 -18.63 -7.42 3.28
C LYS A 76 -17.17 -7.09 3.54
N LEU A 77 -16.33 -8.10 3.76
CA LEU A 77 -14.90 -7.94 4.03
C LEU A 77 -14.03 -8.28 2.83
N SER A 78 -14.62 -8.69 1.72
CA SER A 78 -13.90 -9.19 0.53
C SER A 78 -12.81 -8.24 0.04
N GLU A 79 -13.11 -6.96 -0.15
CA GLU A 79 -12.12 -5.95 -0.59
C GLU A 79 -10.99 -5.75 0.44
N ALA A 80 -11.33 -5.75 1.72
CA ALA A 80 -10.35 -5.58 2.80
C ALA A 80 -9.43 -6.81 2.92
N VAL A 81 -10.01 -8.01 2.85
CA VAL A 81 -9.28 -9.28 2.83
C VAL A 81 -8.36 -9.34 1.62
N GLU A 82 -8.83 -8.98 0.42
CA GLU A 82 -7.99 -8.97 -0.78
C GLU A 82 -6.80 -8.03 -0.62
N ARG A 83 -7.03 -6.80 -0.13
CA ARG A 83 -5.96 -5.82 0.09
C ARG A 83 -4.91 -6.32 1.10
N ILE A 84 -5.35 -6.94 2.20
CA ILE A 84 -4.45 -7.50 3.20
C ILE A 84 -3.69 -8.72 2.63
N ALA A 85 -4.37 -9.60 1.90
CA ALA A 85 -3.75 -10.78 1.28
C ALA A 85 -2.67 -10.38 0.25
N GLN A 86 -2.92 -9.35 -0.58
CA GLN A 86 -1.93 -8.80 -1.50
C GLN A 86 -0.68 -8.28 -0.77
N LYS A 87 -0.88 -7.64 0.39
CA LYS A 87 0.21 -7.17 1.23
C LYS A 87 0.98 -8.32 1.89
N HIS A 88 0.30 -9.30 2.45
CA HIS A 88 0.92 -10.51 3.00
C HIS A 88 1.72 -11.27 1.95
N ALA A 89 1.15 -11.44 0.75
CA ALA A 89 1.84 -12.07 -0.36
C ALA A 89 3.08 -11.29 -0.82
N SER A 90 3.05 -9.95 -0.76
CA SER A 90 4.23 -9.11 -1.02
C SER A 90 5.34 -9.22 0.03
N LEU A 91 5.03 -9.79 1.21
CA LEU A 91 5.97 -10.01 2.31
C LEU A 91 6.27 -11.51 2.50
N PHE A 92 5.79 -12.36 1.59
CA PHE A 92 5.93 -13.82 1.65
C PHE A 92 5.48 -14.43 2.99
N ILE A 93 4.35 -13.95 3.55
CA ILE A 93 3.76 -14.58 4.73
C ILE A 93 3.33 -16.01 4.40
N GLN A 94 3.75 -16.97 5.24
CA GLN A 94 3.52 -18.39 5.04
C GLN A 94 2.46 -18.95 6.01
N PRO A 95 1.81 -20.08 5.66
CA PRO A 95 0.80 -20.72 6.52
C PRO A 95 1.28 -20.99 7.95
N GLU A 96 2.55 -21.35 8.13
CA GLU A 96 3.20 -21.62 9.42
C GLU A 96 3.31 -20.39 10.33
N HIS A 97 3.20 -19.17 9.80
CA HIS A 97 3.18 -17.95 10.61
C HIS A 97 1.85 -17.77 11.35
N TYR A 98 0.73 -18.29 10.81
CA TYR A 98 -0.60 -18.08 11.39
C TYR A 98 -0.78 -18.75 12.76
N PRO A 99 -0.42 -20.03 12.96
CA PRO A 99 -0.51 -20.66 14.29
C PRO A 99 0.27 -19.90 15.37
N ILE A 100 1.43 -19.32 15.01
CA ILE A 100 2.24 -18.50 15.92
C ILE A 100 1.46 -17.25 16.32
N VAL A 101 0.98 -16.48 15.34
CA VAL A 101 0.20 -15.25 15.58
C VAL A 101 -1.06 -15.55 16.40
N GLY A 102 -1.82 -16.58 16.05
CA GLY A 102 -3.05 -16.97 16.75
C GLY A 102 -2.82 -17.30 18.21
N LYS A 103 -1.76 -18.07 18.51
CA LYS A 103 -1.38 -18.41 19.88
C LYS A 103 -1.16 -17.15 20.73
N PHE A 104 -0.26 -16.26 20.29
CA PHE A 104 0.09 -15.07 21.06
C PHE A 104 -1.07 -14.07 21.17
N LEU A 105 -1.96 -14.01 20.16
CA LEU A 105 -3.14 -13.14 20.21
C LEU A 105 -4.13 -13.59 21.29
N VAL A 106 -4.40 -14.91 21.36
CA VAL A 106 -5.29 -15.48 22.37
C VAL A 106 -4.68 -15.40 23.77
N GLU A 107 -3.37 -15.66 23.91
CA GLU A 107 -2.67 -15.45 25.18
C GLU A 107 -2.75 -13.99 25.64
N ALA A 108 -2.67 -13.02 24.73
CA ALA A 108 -2.83 -11.60 25.05
C ALA A 108 -4.26 -11.26 25.51
N PHE A 109 -5.30 -11.88 24.94
CA PHE A 109 -6.68 -11.74 25.45
C PHE A 109 -6.77 -12.20 26.90
N VAL A 110 -6.25 -13.40 27.22
CA VAL A 110 -6.26 -13.96 28.58
C VAL A 110 -5.45 -13.10 29.54
N GLN A 111 -4.29 -12.61 29.12
CA GLN A 111 -3.44 -11.76 29.96
C GLN A 111 -4.12 -10.45 30.36
N ILE A 112 -4.83 -9.80 29.44
CA ILE A 112 -5.41 -8.47 29.67
C ILE A 112 -6.80 -8.55 30.32
N LEU A 113 -7.63 -9.51 29.90
CA LEU A 113 -9.01 -9.63 30.37
C LEU A 113 -9.14 -10.60 31.56
N GLY A 114 -8.11 -11.40 31.85
CA GLY A 114 -8.04 -12.28 33.01
C GLY A 114 -9.19 -13.29 33.04
N SER A 115 -9.85 -13.40 34.21
CA SER A 115 -10.96 -14.33 34.43
C SER A 115 -12.22 -14.02 33.62
N ALA A 116 -12.29 -12.87 32.92
CA ALA A 116 -13.38 -12.58 32.01
C ALA A 116 -13.35 -13.43 30.73
N VAL A 117 -12.19 -14.02 30.39
CA VAL A 117 -12.05 -14.96 29.27
C VAL A 117 -12.24 -16.37 29.81
N THR A 118 -13.47 -16.86 29.76
CA THR A 118 -13.79 -18.26 30.04
C THR A 118 -13.19 -19.17 28.95
N GLU A 119 -13.06 -20.48 29.22
CA GLU A 119 -12.62 -21.43 28.18
C GLU A 119 -13.55 -21.42 26.96
N GLU A 120 -14.86 -21.24 27.16
CA GLU A 120 -15.83 -21.11 26.06
C GLU A 120 -15.57 -19.87 25.18
N ILE A 121 -15.24 -18.73 25.79
CA ILE A 121 -14.87 -17.50 25.05
C ILE A 121 -13.57 -17.72 24.30
N LYS A 122 -12.57 -18.30 24.96
CA LYS A 122 -11.28 -18.61 24.35
C LYS A 122 -11.42 -19.54 23.15
N ASP A 123 -12.19 -20.63 23.29
CA ASP A 123 -12.44 -21.58 22.22
C ASP A 123 -13.18 -20.94 21.02
N ALA A 124 -14.14 -20.05 21.30
CA ALA A 124 -14.85 -19.30 20.26
C ALA A 124 -13.91 -18.36 19.48
N TRP A 125 -13.02 -17.64 20.16
CA TRP A 125 -12.03 -16.77 19.51
C TRP A 125 -10.94 -17.53 18.77
N ILE A 126 -10.53 -18.71 19.24
CA ILE A 126 -9.63 -19.61 18.51
C ILE A 126 -10.29 -20.05 17.20
N ALA A 127 -11.55 -20.50 17.26
CA ALA A 127 -12.27 -20.93 16.06
C ALA A 127 -12.45 -19.79 15.05
N ALA A 128 -12.78 -18.59 15.53
CA ALA A 128 -12.89 -17.39 14.71
C ALA A 128 -11.55 -17.00 14.06
N TYR A 129 -10.46 -16.98 14.83
CA TYR A 129 -9.13 -16.72 14.29
C TYR A 129 -8.77 -17.74 13.20
N GLN A 130 -9.03 -19.03 13.44
CA GLN A 130 -8.70 -20.09 12.49
C GLN A 130 -9.48 -19.94 11.18
N GLN A 131 -10.76 -19.55 11.23
CA GLN A 131 -11.54 -19.30 10.02
C GLN A 131 -10.93 -18.14 9.20
N LEU A 132 -10.57 -17.03 9.85
CA LEU A 132 -9.94 -15.90 9.17
C LEU A 132 -8.56 -16.28 8.61
N ALA A 133 -7.75 -17.02 9.37
CA ALA A 133 -6.46 -17.53 8.94
C ALA A 133 -6.60 -18.43 7.70
N ASP A 134 -7.56 -19.36 7.70
CA ASP A 134 -7.81 -20.24 6.56
C ASP A 134 -8.19 -19.45 5.29
N ILE A 135 -8.97 -18.37 5.41
CA ILE A 135 -9.31 -17.48 4.29
C ILE A 135 -8.04 -16.82 3.71
N PHE A 136 -7.21 -16.23 4.57
CA PHE A 136 -5.98 -15.59 4.12
C PHE A 136 -5.00 -16.58 3.52
N ILE A 137 -4.76 -17.72 4.17
CA ILE A 137 -3.88 -18.78 3.68
C ILE A 137 -4.31 -19.23 2.28
N GLN A 138 -5.61 -19.47 2.06
CA GLN A 138 -6.11 -19.89 0.76
C GLN A 138 -5.91 -18.81 -0.30
N ARG A 139 -6.21 -17.54 0.01
CA ARG A 139 -6.07 -16.46 -0.96
C ARG A 139 -4.60 -16.17 -1.27
N GLU A 140 -3.74 -16.13 -0.26
CA GLU A 140 -2.29 -15.95 -0.42
C GLU A 140 -1.67 -17.06 -1.27
N GLN A 141 -2.08 -18.32 -1.07
CA GLN A 141 -1.67 -19.43 -1.93
C GLN A 141 -2.10 -19.25 -3.39
N GLN A 142 -3.25 -18.64 -3.66
CA GLN A 142 -3.66 -18.30 -5.03
C GLN A 142 -2.74 -17.22 -5.60
N LEU A 143 -2.52 -16.13 -4.86
CA LEU A 143 -1.63 -15.02 -5.25
C LEU A 143 -0.19 -15.49 -5.53
N TYR A 144 0.31 -16.42 -4.73
CA TYR A 144 1.60 -17.07 -4.96
C TYR A 144 1.58 -17.82 -6.29
N ARG A 145 0.57 -18.66 -6.57
CA ARG A 145 0.48 -19.40 -7.83
C ARG A 145 0.34 -18.51 -9.07
N GLU A 146 -0.36 -17.39 -8.98
CA GLU A 146 -0.57 -16.44 -10.10
C GLU A 146 0.76 -15.93 -10.70
N HIS A 147 1.82 -15.82 -9.89
CA HIS A 147 3.13 -15.34 -10.35
C HIS A 147 4.08 -16.47 -10.77
N GLY A 148 3.57 -17.70 -10.89
CA GLY A 148 4.33 -18.88 -11.33
C GLY A 148 5.37 -19.35 -10.32
N GLN A 149 5.94 -20.53 -10.55
CA GLN A 149 6.89 -21.16 -9.60
C GLN A 149 8.25 -20.43 -9.53
N ASP A 150 8.54 -19.55 -10.50
CA ASP A 150 9.86 -18.94 -10.68
C ASP A 150 10.12 -17.73 -9.76
N TRP A 151 9.08 -17.15 -9.14
CA TRP A 151 9.22 -15.98 -8.25
C TRP A 151 8.40 -16.15 -6.95
N GLN A 152 8.74 -17.19 -6.18
CA GLN A 152 8.11 -17.55 -4.90
C GLN A 152 8.85 -17.05 -3.65
N GLN A 153 9.97 -16.37 -3.85
CA GLN A 153 10.82 -15.83 -2.80
C GLN A 153 11.37 -14.47 -3.22
N TRP A 154 12.02 -13.78 -2.30
CA TRP A 154 12.76 -12.56 -2.59
C TRP A 154 13.72 -12.78 -3.78
N ARG A 155 13.57 -11.96 -4.81
CA ARG A 155 14.39 -12.03 -6.03
C ARG A 155 15.33 -10.86 -6.07
N LYS A 156 16.57 -11.11 -6.49
CA LYS A 156 17.62 -10.10 -6.55
C LYS A 156 17.50 -9.25 -7.81
N PHE A 157 17.69 -7.96 -7.60
CA PHE A 157 17.75 -6.94 -8.64
C PHE A 157 18.98 -6.09 -8.43
N VAL A 158 19.61 -5.67 -9.51
CA VAL A 158 20.66 -4.66 -9.50
C VAL A 158 20.04 -3.29 -9.77
N ILE A 159 20.50 -2.27 -9.05
CA ILE A 159 20.17 -0.87 -9.36
C ILE A 159 20.93 -0.51 -10.64
N ALA A 160 20.23 -0.51 -11.77
CA ALA A 160 20.80 -0.17 -13.08
C ALA A 160 20.96 1.36 -13.24
N ASP A 161 20.09 2.13 -12.58
CA ASP A 161 20.11 3.59 -12.64
C ASP A 161 19.41 4.21 -11.42
N LYS A 162 19.87 5.40 -11.02
CA LYS A 162 19.35 6.17 -9.88
C LYS A 162 19.32 7.66 -10.22
N GLN A 163 18.13 8.22 -10.34
CA GLN A 163 17.93 9.60 -10.79
C GLN A 163 17.09 10.40 -9.80
N HIS A 164 17.43 11.68 -9.61
CA HIS A 164 16.58 12.59 -8.87
C HIS A 164 15.38 13.02 -9.72
N ASP A 165 14.20 13.10 -9.10
CA ASP A 165 12.95 13.55 -9.75
C ASP A 165 12.56 14.95 -9.25
N SER A 166 12.32 15.05 -7.94
CA SER A 166 11.91 16.27 -7.27
C SER A 166 12.62 16.40 -5.92
N GLU A 167 12.30 17.45 -5.16
CA GLU A 167 12.71 17.59 -3.77
C GLU A 167 12.39 16.31 -3.01
N ASP A 168 13.43 15.70 -2.43
CA ASP A 168 13.37 14.47 -1.65
C ASP A 168 12.82 13.23 -2.38
N VAL A 169 12.74 13.23 -3.72
CA VAL A 169 12.24 12.09 -4.50
C VAL A 169 13.27 11.66 -5.54
N PHE A 170 13.44 10.35 -5.68
CA PHE A 170 14.34 9.75 -6.65
C PHE A 170 13.77 8.45 -7.23
N HIS A 171 14.18 8.12 -8.44
CA HIS A 171 13.85 6.88 -9.13
C HIS A 171 14.98 5.87 -8.95
N LEU A 172 14.60 4.60 -8.84
CA LEU A 172 15.50 3.45 -8.97
C LEU A 172 15.00 2.59 -10.13
N CYS A 173 15.84 2.42 -11.15
CA CYS A 173 15.62 1.43 -12.21
C CYS A 173 16.30 0.13 -11.79
N LEU A 174 15.51 -0.91 -11.61
CA LEU A 174 15.89 -2.19 -11.03
C LEU A 174 15.85 -3.26 -12.10
N LYS A 175 17.00 -3.85 -12.43
CA LYS A 175 17.13 -4.93 -13.42
C LYS A 175 17.32 -6.28 -12.73
N THR A 176 16.71 -7.34 -13.26
CA THR A 176 16.89 -8.69 -12.72
C THR A 176 18.36 -9.13 -12.84
N THR A 177 18.89 -9.80 -11.82
CA THR A 177 20.26 -10.35 -11.89
C THR A 177 20.33 -11.69 -12.61
N ASP A 178 19.17 -12.34 -12.80
CA ASP A 178 19.01 -13.60 -13.51
C ASP A 178 18.31 -13.37 -14.88
N THR A 179 18.20 -14.45 -15.67
CA THR A 179 17.63 -14.43 -17.04
C THR A 179 16.13 -14.70 -17.10
N LEU A 180 15.45 -14.89 -15.97
CA LEU A 180 14.01 -15.15 -15.96
C LEU A 180 13.26 -13.87 -16.33
N PRO A 181 12.21 -13.93 -17.15
CA PRO A 181 11.43 -12.76 -17.49
C PRO A 181 10.75 -12.18 -16.23
N LEU A 182 10.49 -10.88 -16.25
CA LEU A 182 9.54 -10.30 -15.32
C LEU A 182 8.13 -10.77 -15.67
N LYS A 183 7.36 -11.15 -14.65
CA LYS A 183 5.93 -11.47 -14.84
C LYS A 183 5.18 -10.18 -15.18
N GLU A 184 4.14 -10.32 -15.99
CA GLU A 184 3.24 -9.22 -16.30
C GLU A 184 2.61 -8.66 -15.01
N PHE A 185 2.40 -7.36 -14.99
CA PHE A 185 1.77 -6.64 -13.89
C PHE A 185 0.90 -5.53 -14.49
N LEU A 186 0.01 -4.98 -13.66
CA LEU A 186 -0.87 -3.89 -14.05
C LEU A 186 -0.36 -2.56 -13.51
N ALA A 187 -0.53 -1.50 -14.30
CA ALA A 187 -0.13 -0.16 -13.91
C ALA A 187 -0.87 0.27 -12.64
N GLY A 188 -0.13 0.73 -11.63
CA GLY A 188 -0.64 1.06 -10.29
C GLY A 188 -0.18 0.10 -9.19
N GLN A 189 0.21 -1.13 -9.54
CA GLN A 189 0.74 -2.11 -8.59
C GLN A 189 2.08 -1.68 -7.97
N TYR A 190 2.46 -2.34 -6.88
CA TYR A 190 3.69 -2.10 -6.13
C TYR A 190 4.54 -3.36 -6.00
N VAL A 191 5.82 -3.18 -5.69
CA VAL A 191 6.69 -4.24 -5.18
C VAL A 191 7.06 -3.95 -3.73
N SER A 192 7.26 -4.98 -2.92
CA SER A 192 8.01 -4.84 -1.68
C SER A 192 9.50 -4.88 -2.00
N LEU A 193 10.26 -3.96 -1.43
CA LEU A 193 11.72 -3.94 -1.45
C LEU A 193 12.22 -4.08 -0.02
N GLN A 194 13.16 -4.99 0.21
CA GLN A 194 13.83 -5.14 1.51
C GLN A 194 15.32 -4.82 1.46
N VAL A 195 15.80 -4.24 2.55
CA VAL A 195 17.22 -3.96 2.78
C VAL A 195 17.62 -4.37 4.20
N PRO A 196 18.85 -4.85 4.43
CA PRO A 196 19.38 -5.03 5.77
C PRO A 196 19.56 -3.67 6.46
N VAL A 197 19.33 -3.64 7.76
CA VAL A 197 19.57 -2.48 8.62
C VAL A 197 20.81 -2.76 9.48
N PRO A 198 21.99 -2.21 9.12
CA PRO A 198 23.24 -2.49 9.83
C PRO A 198 23.20 -2.17 11.32
N GLU A 199 22.52 -1.09 11.70
CA GLU A 199 22.35 -0.64 13.09
C GLU A 199 21.45 -1.57 13.92
N ALA A 200 20.79 -2.52 13.28
CA ALA A 200 19.91 -3.51 13.91
C ALA A 200 20.38 -4.94 13.59
N ASP A 201 21.70 -5.16 13.64
CA ASP A 201 22.36 -6.46 13.41
C ASP A 201 22.00 -7.12 12.08
N GLY A 202 21.74 -6.31 11.05
CA GLY A 202 21.39 -6.79 9.71
C GLY A 202 19.94 -7.24 9.56
N LEU A 203 19.05 -6.95 10.53
CA LEU A 203 17.61 -7.18 10.38
C LEU A 203 17.11 -6.58 9.06
N LEU A 204 16.33 -7.37 8.32
CA LEU A 204 15.72 -6.92 7.09
C LEU A 204 14.52 -6.02 7.41
N GLN A 205 14.38 -4.93 6.66
CA GLN A 205 13.20 -4.07 6.70
C GLN A 205 12.67 -3.85 5.30
N SER A 206 11.40 -4.19 5.12
CA SER A 206 10.73 -4.14 3.83
C SER A 206 9.76 -2.97 3.74
N ARG A 207 9.67 -2.31 2.58
CA ARG A 207 8.66 -1.28 2.27
C ARG A 207 8.10 -1.49 0.86
N GLN A 208 6.83 -1.19 0.70
CA GLN A 208 6.15 -1.20 -0.59
C GLN A 208 6.46 0.10 -1.34
N PHE A 209 6.82 -0.03 -2.61
CA PHE A 209 6.99 1.08 -3.53
C PHE A 209 6.20 0.80 -4.80
N SER A 210 5.33 1.75 -5.19
CA SER A 210 4.61 1.67 -6.46
C SER A 210 5.59 1.60 -7.63
N ILE A 211 5.26 0.74 -8.59
CA ILE A 211 5.95 0.71 -9.87
C ILE A 211 5.50 1.96 -10.63
N SER A 212 6.47 2.75 -11.04
CA SER A 212 6.30 4.09 -11.63
C SER A 212 6.63 4.09 -13.13
N SER A 213 6.62 2.92 -13.78
CA SER A 213 6.77 2.73 -15.22
C SER A 213 5.61 1.93 -15.77
N ALA A 214 5.30 2.08 -17.06
CA ALA A 214 4.31 1.25 -17.72
C ALA A 214 4.76 -0.22 -17.79
N PRO A 215 3.83 -1.20 -17.72
CA PRO A 215 4.15 -2.62 -17.85
C PRO A 215 4.96 -2.96 -19.12
N VAL A 216 4.64 -2.31 -20.24
CA VAL A 216 5.30 -2.55 -21.53
C VAL A 216 6.80 -2.19 -21.54
N ASP A 217 7.23 -1.25 -20.69
CA ASP A 217 8.64 -0.88 -20.55
C ASP A 217 9.43 -1.85 -19.66
N SER A 218 8.73 -2.80 -19.04
CA SER A 218 9.20 -3.48 -17.85
C SER A 218 9.53 -4.96 -18.06
N ARG A 219 9.97 -5.32 -19.28
CA ARG A 219 10.34 -6.71 -19.62
C ARG A 219 11.59 -7.20 -18.88
N GLU A 220 12.55 -6.30 -18.65
CA GLU A 220 13.82 -6.60 -17.95
C GLU A 220 14.10 -5.67 -16.77
N GLN A 221 13.31 -4.61 -16.60
CA GLN A 221 13.56 -3.60 -15.58
C GLN A 221 12.27 -3.07 -14.95
N LEU A 222 12.31 -2.67 -13.69
CA LEU A 222 11.22 -1.98 -13.00
C LEU A 222 11.71 -0.61 -12.54
N ARG A 223 10.91 0.45 -12.72
CA ARG A 223 11.20 1.74 -12.09
C ARG A 223 10.35 1.90 -10.84
N VAL A 224 10.97 1.95 -9.67
CA VAL A 224 10.30 2.39 -8.44
C VAL A 224 10.70 3.82 -8.11
N THR A 225 9.79 4.56 -7.49
CA THR A 225 10.06 5.95 -7.09
C THR A 225 9.92 6.08 -5.58
N VAL A 226 10.96 6.63 -4.97
CA VAL A 226 11.15 6.64 -3.53
C VAL A 226 11.18 8.09 -3.07
N LYS A 227 10.29 8.42 -2.14
CA LYS A 227 10.40 9.66 -1.37
C LYS A 227 11.20 9.41 -0.11
N ARG A 228 12.23 10.23 0.13
CA ARG A 228 12.98 10.27 1.38
C ARG A 228 12.03 10.68 2.52
N GLY A 229 12.04 9.90 3.59
CA GLY A 229 11.41 10.30 4.84
C GLY A 229 12.29 11.28 5.61
N SER A 230 11.71 11.98 6.59
CA SER A 230 12.45 12.86 7.48
C SER A 230 13.60 12.12 8.17
N THR A 231 14.75 12.77 8.25
CA THR A 231 15.94 12.26 8.95
C THR A 231 15.92 12.67 10.43
N VAL A 232 16.59 11.90 11.27
CA VAL A 232 16.87 12.25 12.67
C VAL A 232 18.39 12.39 12.77
N LEU A 233 18.85 13.60 13.13
CA LEU A 233 20.28 13.85 13.34
C LEU A 233 20.77 13.07 14.55
N ASP A 234 21.96 12.48 14.43
CA ASP A 234 22.66 11.76 15.51
C ASP A 234 21.85 10.62 16.14
N ALA A 235 20.97 9.96 15.36
CA ALA A 235 20.21 8.81 15.82
C ALA A 235 21.14 7.66 16.26
N SER A 236 20.94 7.15 17.47
CA SER A 236 21.69 5.99 17.95
C SER A 236 21.21 4.70 17.28
N ALA A 237 22.05 3.66 17.29
CA ALA A 237 21.61 2.32 16.88
C ALA A 237 20.38 1.84 17.68
N GLN A 238 20.30 2.22 18.96
CA GLN A 238 19.15 1.92 19.80
C GLN A 238 17.86 2.62 19.31
N ASP A 239 17.94 3.84 18.81
CA ASP A 239 16.78 4.54 18.24
C ASP A 239 16.29 3.90 16.95
N VAL A 240 17.20 3.35 16.14
CA VAL A 240 16.87 2.57 14.93
C VAL A 240 16.14 1.29 15.31
N VAL A 241 16.71 0.49 16.22
CA VAL A 241 16.10 -0.77 16.69
C VAL A 241 14.75 -0.54 17.34
N GLN A 242 14.57 0.58 18.05
CA GLN A 242 13.30 1.00 18.64
C GLN A 242 12.32 1.64 17.65
N GLY A 243 12.67 1.75 16.36
CA GLY A 243 11.79 2.27 15.32
C GLY A 243 11.53 3.78 15.37
N LYS A 244 12.31 4.55 16.14
CA LYS A 244 12.11 6.00 16.30
C LYS A 244 12.55 6.80 15.08
N VAL A 245 13.40 6.24 14.24
CA VAL A 245 13.90 6.89 13.02
C VAL A 245 12.85 6.77 11.89
N PRO A 246 12.25 7.88 11.41
CA PRO A 246 11.36 7.85 10.26
C PRO A 246 12.13 7.60 8.97
N GLY A 247 11.44 7.11 7.94
CA GLY A 247 12.04 6.98 6.61
C GLY A 247 13.24 6.04 6.53
N LEU A 248 13.43 5.12 7.49
CA LEU A 248 14.62 4.27 7.60
C LEU A 248 15.03 3.65 6.25
N VAL A 249 14.14 2.88 5.62
CA VAL A 249 14.41 2.23 4.32
C VAL A 249 14.64 3.25 3.21
N SER A 250 13.82 4.31 3.12
CA SER A 250 13.98 5.34 2.09
C SER A 250 15.31 6.10 2.19
N ASN A 251 15.79 6.36 3.41
CA ASN A 251 17.06 7.04 3.65
C ASN A 251 18.24 6.08 3.43
N ILE A 252 18.14 4.80 3.82
CA ILE A 252 19.13 3.79 3.47
C ILE A 252 19.30 3.68 1.95
N LEU A 253 18.19 3.57 1.21
CA LEU A 253 18.21 3.52 -0.27
C LEU A 253 18.81 4.80 -0.88
N PHE A 254 18.56 5.95 -0.26
CA PHE A 254 19.09 7.21 -0.74
C PHE A 254 20.59 7.37 -0.47
N GLU A 255 21.04 7.04 0.72
CA GLU A 255 22.39 7.39 1.21
C GLU A 255 23.42 6.29 0.98
N ARG A 256 23.01 5.01 0.96
CA ARG A 256 23.93 3.86 0.97
C ARG A 256 23.89 3.03 -0.31
N TYR A 257 22.77 3.04 -1.03
CA TYR A 257 22.60 2.26 -2.26
C TYR A 257 22.86 3.12 -3.49
N ASN A 258 23.69 2.61 -4.40
CA ASN A 258 24.13 3.23 -5.64
C ASN A 258 23.89 2.31 -6.83
N VAL A 259 24.12 2.84 -8.04
CA VAL A 259 24.11 2.04 -9.26
C VAL A 259 25.13 0.90 -9.12
N GLY A 260 24.69 -0.33 -9.40
CA GLY A 260 25.46 -1.56 -9.25
C GLY A 260 25.17 -2.35 -7.96
N ASP A 261 24.53 -1.75 -6.96
CA ASP A 261 24.16 -2.46 -5.72
C ASP A 261 22.94 -3.36 -5.93
N GLU A 262 22.87 -4.44 -5.14
CA GLU A 262 21.76 -5.40 -5.17
C GLU A 262 20.68 -5.08 -4.12
N VAL A 263 19.42 -5.14 -4.54
CA VAL A 263 18.24 -5.10 -3.66
C VAL A 263 17.37 -6.34 -3.91
N GLU A 264 16.51 -6.65 -2.95
CA GLU A 264 15.60 -7.81 -3.04
C GLU A 264 14.15 -7.35 -3.15
N LEU A 265 13.43 -7.89 -4.14
CA LEU A 265 12.05 -7.53 -4.45
C LEU A 265 11.09 -8.72 -4.35
N SER A 266 9.86 -8.43 -3.94
CA SER A 266 8.71 -9.30 -4.18
C SER A 266 8.23 -9.15 -5.63
N PRO A 267 7.41 -10.09 -6.14
CA PRO A 267 6.65 -9.84 -7.35
C PRO A 267 5.71 -8.63 -7.19
N PRO A 268 5.25 -8.03 -8.30
CA PRO A 268 4.20 -7.01 -8.28
C PRO A 268 2.93 -7.49 -7.56
N ARG A 269 2.34 -6.61 -6.77
CA ARG A 269 1.16 -6.87 -5.93
C ARG A 269 0.28 -5.63 -5.84
N GLY A 270 -0.94 -5.82 -5.36
CA GLY A 270 -1.87 -4.74 -5.06
C GLY A 270 -3.09 -4.74 -5.97
N VAL A 271 -4.16 -4.13 -5.43
CA VAL A 271 -5.48 -4.03 -6.07
C VAL A 271 -5.70 -2.71 -6.81
N PHE A 272 -4.94 -1.66 -6.47
CA PHE A 272 -5.00 -0.39 -7.18
C PHE A 272 -4.29 -0.57 -8.52
N SER A 273 -5.06 -0.77 -9.57
CA SER A 273 -4.48 -1.00 -10.88
C SER A 273 -5.43 -0.64 -12.01
N PHE A 274 -4.86 -0.35 -13.17
CA PHE A 274 -5.58 -0.09 -14.40
C PHE A 274 -5.03 -0.96 -15.52
N ASP A 275 -5.91 -1.72 -16.16
CA ASP A 275 -5.60 -2.51 -17.35
C ASP A 275 -6.08 -1.75 -18.59
N ALA A 276 -5.15 -1.05 -19.25
CA ALA A 276 -5.46 -0.22 -20.40
C ALA A 276 -5.94 -1.00 -21.63
N GLU A 277 -5.62 -2.30 -21.70
CA GLU A 277 -6.04 -3.20 -22.78
C GLU A 277 -7.42 -3.80 -22.52
N ALA A 278 -7.74 -4.11 -21.25
CA ALA A 278 -9.02 -4.75 -20.90
C ALA A 278 -10.19 -3.76 -20.75
N VAL A 279 -9.93 -2.51 -20.36
CA VAL A 279 -10.97 -1.50 -20.17
C VAL A 279 -11.35 -0.87 -21.52
N ASP A 280 -12.64 -0.64 -21.78
CA ASP A 280 -13.13 0.00 -23.02
C ASP A 280 -12.42 1.35 -23.28
N ALA A 281 -11.96 1.55 -24.52
CA ALA A 281 -11.16 2.71 -24.93
C ALA A 281 -11.84 4.07 -24.70
N ASN A 282 -13.17 4.11 -24.62
CA ASN A 282 -13.94 5.34 -24.44
C ASN A 282 -14.15 5.70 -22.97
N VAL A 283 -13.76 4.85 -22.02
CA VAL A 283 -13.87 5.13 -20.59
C VAL A 283 -12.81 6.16 -20.20
N PRO A 284 -13.20 7.39 -19.79
CA PRO A 284 -12.26 8.41 -19.34
C PRO A 284 -11.59 8.01 -18.02
N VAL A 285 -10.34 8.44 -17.84
CA VAL A 285 -9.58 8.17 -16.62
C VAL A 285 -9.16 9.47 -15.95
N VAL A 286 -9.55 9.66 -14.69
CA VAL A 286 -9.20 10.82 -13.87
C VAL A 286 -8.17 10.40 -12.82
N LEU A 287 -6.97 10.97 -12.93
CA LEU A 287 -5.80 10.65 -12.12
C LEU A 287 -5.57 11.78 -11.10
N LEU A 288 -5.86 11.53 -9.82
CA LEU A 288 -5.78 12.51 -8.75
C LEU A 288 -4.63 12.15 -7.80
N SER A 289 -3.67 13.06 -7.61
CA SER A 289 -2.54 12.79 -6.71
C SER A 289 -2.03 13.98 -5.90
N LEU A 290 -1.47 13.67 -4.73
CA LEU A 290 -0.71 14.62 -3.90
C LEU A 290 0.69 14.10 -3.59
N GLY A 291 1.71 14.91 -3.91
CA GLY A 291 3.13 14.57 -3.68
C GLY A 291 3.53 13.23 -4.31
N VAL A 292 4.21 12.36 -3.56
CA VAL A 292 4.66 11.05 -4.09
C VAL A 292 3.51 10.10 -4.46
N GLY A 293 2.25 10.42 -4.12
CA GLY A 293 1.08 9.74 -4.69
C GLY A 293 0.99 9.81 -6.22
N ALA A 294 1.78 10.66 -6.87
CA ALA A 294 1.95 10.69 -8.32
C ALA A 294 2.46 9.36 -8.90
N THR A 295 3.16 8.55 -8.10
CA THR A 295 3.90 7.37 -8.56
C THR A 295 3.06 6.28 -9.23
N PRO A 296 1.96 5.77 -8.65
CA PRO A 296 1.15 4.78 -9.36
C PRO A 296 0.29 5.43 -10.47
N VAL A 297 -0.12 6.69 -10.32
CA VAL A 297 -0.98 7.34 -11.33
C VAL A 297 -0.21 7.72 -12.60
N VAL A 298 1.08 8.08 -12.51
CA VAL A 298 1.91 8.27 -13.71
C VAL A 298 2.15 6.96 -14.45
N ALA A 299 2.25 5.84 -13.72
CA ALA A 299 2.33 4.52 -14.36
C ALA A 299 1.04 4.21 -15.13
N ILE A 300 -0.13 4.58 -14.60
CA ILE A 300 -1.42 4.44 -15.30
C ILE A 300 -1.45 5.33 -16.55
N LEU A 301 -1.05 6.60 -16.44
CA LEU A 301 -0.94 7.52 -17.59
C LEU A 301 -0.05 6.91 -18.69
N ASP A 302 1.17 6.50 -18.34
CA ASP A 302 2.13 5.93 -19.29
C ASP A 302 1.60 4.62 -19.90
N SER A 303 0.90 3.81 -19.12
CA SER A 303 0.29 2.57 -19.61
C SER A 303 -0.82 2.84 -20.63
N ILE A 304 -1.64 3.87 -20.42
CA ILE A 304 -2.68 4.27 -21.38
C ILE A 304 -2.03 4.73 -22.69
N LEU A 305 -1.05 5.63 -22.61
CA LEU A 305 -0.40 6.22 -23.79
C LEU A 305 0.38 5.19 -24.63
N LYS A 306 0.75 4.05 -24.04
CA LYS A 306 1.46 2.96 -24.71
C LYS A 306 0.61 1.73 -25.00
N SER A 307 -0.68 1.77 -24.66
CA SER A 307 -1.62 0.68 -24.92
C SER A 307 -2.11 0.66 -26.37
N GLY A 308 -2.95 -0.31 -26.72
CA GLY A 308 -3.77 -0.31 -27.92
C GLY A 308 -4.80 0.85 -28.00
N HIS A 309 -4.96 1.63 -26.93
CA HIS A 309 -5.93 2.72 -26.80
C HIS A 309 -5.30 4.06 -26.35
N PRO A 310 -4.28 4.57 -27.06
CA PRO A 310 -3.51 5.74 -26.61
C PRO A 310 -4.31 7.05 -26.65
N ALA A 311 -5.43 7.08 -27.38
CA ALA A 311 -6.31 8.24 -27.52
C ALA A 311 -7.39 8.34 -26.42
N ARG A 312 -7.41 7.43 -25.44
CA ARG A 312 -8.32 7.48 -24.28
C ARG A 312 -8.17 8.82 -23.57
N TRP A 313 -9.27 9.46 -23.19
CA TRP A 313 -9.22 10.71 -22.45
C TRP A 313 -8.64 10.51 -21.04
N VAL A 314 -7.65 11.33 -20.68
CA VAL A 314 -7.02 11.31 -19.35
C VAL A 314 -6.98 12.72 -18.77
N SER A 315 -7.47 12.88 -17.54
CA SER A 315 -7.23 14.09 -16.75
C SER A 315 -6.25 13.81 -15.62
N TYR A 316 -5.09 14.45 -15.66
CA TYR A 316 -4.05 14.35 -14.66
C TYR A 316 -4.06 15.58 -13.75
N ILE A 317 -4.48 15.38 -12.49
CA ILE A 317 -4.67 16.44 -11.51
C ILE A 317 -3.73 16.20 -10.33
N HIS A 318 -2.75 17.08 -10.17
CA HIS A 318 -1.69 16.92 -9.17
C HIS A 318 -1.59 18.13 -8.24
N GLY A 319 -1.26 17.86 -6.98
CA GLY A 319 -0.99 18.91 -6.00
C GLY A 319 0.35 18.71 -5.29
N ALA A 320 1.12 19.80 -5.21
CA ALA A 320 2.41 19.85 -4.52
C ALA A 320 2.54 21.05 -3.59
N ARG A 321 3.52 20.99 -2.66
CA ARG A 321 3.77 22.07 -1.69
C ARG A 321 4.33 23.33 -2.34
N HIS A 322 5.14 23.17 -3.38
CA HIS A 322 5.82 24.20 -4.17
C HIS A 322 6.38 23.54 -5.44
N ALA A 323 6.86 24.32 -6.41
CA ALA A 323 7.33 23.80 -7.71
C ALA A 323 8.42 22.72 -7.59
N GLY A 324 9.40 22.89 -6.68
CA GLY A 324 10.45 21.89 -6.46
C GLY A 324 9.96 20.53 -5.92
N ALA A 325 8.72 20.43 -5.40
CA ALA A 325 8.15 19.19 -4.89
C ALA A 325 7.14 18.54 -5.86
N VAL A 326 7.06 19.02 -7.11
CA VAL A 326 6.21 18.43 -8.14
C VAL A 326 6.90 17.18 -8.68
N CYS A 327 6.35 16.01 -8.36
CA CYS A 327 6.87 14.74 -8.86
C CYS A 327 6.50 14.56 -10.34
N PHE A 328 7.42 14.03 -11.16
CA PHE A 328 7.23 13.80 -12.60
C PHE A 328 6.82 15.05 -13.40
N GLY A 329 7.12 16.25 -12.89
CA GLY A 329 6.56 17.49 -13.43
C GLY A 329 6.93 17.75 -14.90
N GLU A 330 8.18 17.52 -15.28
CA GLU A 330 8.64 17.67 -16.67
C GLU A 330 7.95 16.68 -17.61
N HIS A 331 7.90 15.40 -17.21
CA HIS A 331 7.27 14.33 -17.98
C HIS A 331 5.79 14.63 -18.27
N VAL A 332 5.01 14.95 -17.23
CA VAL A 332 3.57 15.24 -17.38
C VAL A 332 3.34 16.49 -18.23
N ARG A 333 4.17 17.53 -18.10
CA ARG A 333 4.07 18.73 -18.96
C ARG A 333 4.36 18.41 -20.42
N SER A 334 5.37 17.59 -20.71
CA SER A 334 5.67 17.17 -22.08
C SER A 334 4.50 16.39 -22.66
N VAL A 335 3.99 15.40 -21.93
CA VAL A 335 2.84 14.59 -22.36
C VAL A 335 1.62 15.45 -22.66
N ALA A 336 1.23 16.35 -21.75
CA ALA A 336 0.06 17.21 -21.94
C ALA A 336 0.22 18.22 -23.10
N LYS A 337 1.46 18.52 -23.50
CA LYS A 337 1.74 19.35 -24.67
C LYS A 337 1.65 18.56 -25.97
N ASP A 338 2.07 17.29 -25.94
CA ASP A 338 2.19 16.44 -27.12
C ASP A 338 0.92 15.61 -27.41
N CYS A 339 0.01 15.47 -26.44
CA CYS A 339 -1.19 14.64 -26.53
C CYS A 339 -2.47 15.46 -26.22
N ASP A 340 -3.29 15.71 -27.25
CA ASP A 340 -4.53 16.49 -27.14
C ASP A 340 -5.60 15.85 -26.21
N ASN A 341 -5.50 14.53 -25.98
CA ASN A 341 -6.39 13.77 -25.09
C ASN A 341 -5.95 13.74 -23.62
N VAL A 342 -4.87 14.45 -23.27
CA VAL A 342 -4.36 14.53 -21.89
C VAL A 342 -4.49 15.94 -21.35
N SER A 343 -5.38 16.11 -20.38
CA SER A 343 -5.50 17.36 -19.60
C SER A 343 -4.59 17.29 -18.37
N SER A 344 -3.85 18.37 -18.06
CA SER A 344 -2.99 18.46 -16.89
C SER A 344 -3.33 19.69 -16.05
N VAL A 345 -3.60 19.46 -14.76
CA VAL A 345 -3.93 20.49 -13.77
C VAL A 345 -2.99 20.40 -12.59
N LEU A 346 -2.29 21.49 -12.28
CA LEU A 346 -1.35 21.57 -11.17
C LEU A 346 -1.80 22.57 -10.11
N PHE A 347 -1.96 22.08 -8.88
CA PHE A 347 -2.12 22.89 -7.68
C PHE A 347 -0.78 23.07 -6.97
N LEU A 348 -0.35 24.32 -6.77
CA LEU A 348 0.82 24.65 -5.96
C LEU A 348 0.42 25.43 -4.71
N LYS A 349 0.68 24.86 -3.53
CA LYS A 349 0.35 25.50 -2.26
C LYS A 349 1.11 26.80 -2.04
N ASN A 350 2.42 26.78 -2.24
CA ASN A 350 3.31 27.92 -2.10
C ASN A 350 3.95 28.23 -3.46
N VAL A 351 3.60 29.37 -4.04
CA VAL A 351 4.05 29.82 -5.36
C VAL A 351 5.11 30.90 -5.20
N LYS A 352 6.15 30.85 -6.02
CA LYS A 352 7.16 31.89 -6.22
C LYS A 352 7.06 32.46 -7.64
N GLU A 353 7.69 33.61 -7.85
CA GLU A 353 7.81 34.19 -9.19
C GLU A 353 8.51 33.20 -10.14
N GLY A 354 7.91 32.95 -11.30
CA GLY A 354 8.41 32.00 -12.30
C GLY A 354 7.91 30.56 -12.15
N ASP A 355 7.18 30.22 -11.08
CA ASP A 355 6.57 28.89 -10.95
C ASP A 355 5.45 28.70 -11.97
N GLU A 356 5.41 27.54 -12.64
CA GLU A 356 4.30 27.11 -13.49
C GLU A 356 3.26 26.36 -12.65
N TYR A 357 1.99 26.77 -12.75
CA TYR A 357 0.86 26.15 -12.04
C TYR A 357 -0.48 26.52 -12.70
N THR A 358 -1.52 25.73 -12.45
CA THR A 358 -2.90 26.05 -12.85
C THR A 358 -3.62 26.80 -11.74
N PHE A 359 -3.49 26.32 -10.50
CA PHE A 359 -4.16 26.89 -9.34
C PHE A 359 -3.21 27.08 -8.16
N GLN A 360 -3.21 28.27 -7.57
CA GLN A 360 -2.52 28.50 -6.30
C GLN A 360 -3.37 27.99 -5.12
N GLY A 361 -2.72 27.34 -4.16
CA GLY A 361 -3.33 26.86 -2.92
C GLY A 361 -3.30 25.33 -2.78
N ARG A 362 -3.96 24.83 -1.72
CA ARG A 362 -4.25 23.40 -1.60
C ARG A 362 -5.19 22.97 -2.72
N MET A 363 -5.11 21.70 -3.12
CA MET A 363 -6.06 21.15 -4.09
C MET A 363 -7.48 21.26 -3.54
N ASP A 364 -8.35 21.87 -4.33
CA ASP A 364 -9.76 22.08 -4.05
C ASP A 364 -10.54 21.67 -5.31
N LEU A 365 -11.28 20.57 -5.20
CA LEU A 365 -12.00 19.97 -6.32
C LEU A 365 -13.13 20.87 -6.82
N GLY A 366 -13.67 21.76 -5.97
CA GLY A 366 -14.72 22.71 -6.38
C GLY A 366 -14.22 23.82 -7.33
N ARG A 367 -12.90 23.95 -7.49
CA ARG A 367 -12.29 24.88 -8.46
C ARG A 367 -12.03 24.24 -9.82
N LEU A 368 -12.22 22.93 -9.93
CA LEU A 368 -12.08 22.20 -11.18
C LEU A 368 -13.36 22.30 -12.00
N ASP A 369 -13.23 22.34 -13.32
CA ASP A 369 -14.38 22.17 -14.19
C ASP A 369 -14.90 20.73 -14.10
N GLY A 370 -16.20 20.59 -13.84
CA GLY A 370 -16.84 19.29 -13.62
C GLY A 370 -16.74 18.36 -14.82
N GLY A 371 -16.85 18.89 -16.05
CA GLY A 371 -16.74 18.08 -17.27
C GLY A 371 -15.30 17.95 -17.75
N ALA A 372 -14.65 19.09 -18.02
CA ALA A 372 -13.34 19.12 -18.66
C ALA A 372 -12.20 18.56 -17.80
N HIS A 373 -12.27 18.70 -16.45
CA HIS A 373 -11.25 18.15 -15.56
C HIS A 373 -11.72 16.86 -14.88
N LEU A 374 -12.96 16.80 -14.42
CA LEU A 374 -13.41 15.71 -13.57
C LEU A 374 -14.31 14.68 -14.29
N CYS A 375 -14.71 14.94 -15.54
CA CYS A 375 -15.59 14.04 -16.31
C CYS A 375 -16.85 13.61 -15.54
N LEU A 376 -17.42 14.51 -14.72
CA LEU A 376 -18.60 14.22 -13.89
C LEU A 376 -19.87 13.99 -14.71
N ASP A 377 -19.86 14.41 -15.98
CA ASP A 377 -20.90 14.17 -16.98
C ASP A 377 -20.82 12.79 -17.64
N ASP A 378 -19.74 12.04 -17.41
CA ASP A 378 -19.55 10.67 -17.92
C ASP A 378 -19.76 9.63 -16.80
N ASP A 379 -20.82 8.82 -16.94
CA ASP A 379 -21.21 7.80 -15.98
C ASP A 379 -20.28 6.57 -15.97
N LYS A 380 -19.30 6.52 -16.87
CA LYS A 380 -18.28 5.47 -16.97
C LYS A 380 -16.91 5.92 -16.48
N ALA A 381 -16.66 7.22 -16.30
CA ALA A 381 -15.35 7.73 -15.88
C ALA A 381 -14.85 7.03 -14.60
N GLU A 382 -13.58 6.64 -14.62
CA GLU A 382 -12.90 5.94 -13.53
C GLU A 382 -11.88 6.88 -12.85
N TYR A 383 -11.86 6.89 -11.51
CA TYR A 383 -11.09 7.82 -10.70
C TYR A 383 -10.02 7.07 -9.90
N PHE A 384 -8.75 7.42 -10.11
CA PHE A 384 -7.61 6.84 -9.42
C PHE A 384 -6.98 7.90 -8.51
N VAL A 385 -7.11 7.70 -7.20
CA VAL A 385 -6.72 8.68 -6.19
C VAL A 385 -5.60 8.13 -5.32
N CYS A 386 -4.48 8.86 -5.24
CA CYS A 386 -3.34 8.46 -4.42
C CYS A 386 -2.67 9.65 -3.70
N GLY A 387 -2.55 9.58 -2.38
CA GLY A 387 -2.03 10.67 -1.56
C GLY A 387 -2.16 10.41 -0.05
N PRO A 388 -2.16 11.46 0.79
CA PRO A 388 -2.40 11.31 2.23
C PRO A 388 -3.78 10.67 2.52
N PRO A 389 -3.90 9.74 3.49
CA PRO A 389 -5.13 9.00 3.75
C PRO A 389 -6.38 9.87 3.97
N GLU A 390 -6.29 10.90 4.80
CA GLU A 390 -7.40 11.81 5.08
C GLU A 390 -7.89 12.53 3.81
N TRP A 391 -6.96 12.97 2.97
CA TRP A 391 -7.29 13.63 1.71
C TRP A 391 -7.96 12.67 0.73
N MET A 392 -7.48 11.43 0.61
CA MET A 392 -8.11 10.44 -0.27
C MET A 392 -9.54 10.11 0.15
N VAL A 393 -9.79 9.97 1.45
CA VAL A 393 -11.14 9.75 1.98
C VAL A 393 -12.03 10.95 1.67
N GLN A 394 -11.54 12.17 1.88
CA GLN A 394 -12.27 13.40 1.56
C GLN A 394 -12.58 13.51 0.05
N THR A 395 -11.61 13.19 -0.82
CA THR A 395 -11.79 13.16 -2.28
C THR A 395 -12.87 12.17 -2.69
N ARG A 396 -12.85 10.94 -2.16
CA ARG A 396 -13.89 9.94 -2.45
C ARG A 396 -15.27 10.40 -1.99
N THR A 397 -15.37 10.94 -0.77
CA THR A 397 -16.63 11.48 -0.25
C THR A 397 -17.17 12.58 -1.16
N TRP A 398 -16.32 13.53 -1.53
CA TRP A 398 -16.71 14.64 -2.41
C TRP A 398 -17.18 14.15 -3.78
N LEU A 399 -16.44 13.22 -4.42
CA LEU A 399 -16.86 12.64 -5.70
C LEU A 399 -18.20 11.91 -5.59
N THR A 400 -18.43 11.19 -4.49
CA THR A 400 -19.71 10.51 -4.22
C THR A 400 -20.85 11.51 -4.03
N GLU A 401 -20.61 12.63 -3.35
CA GLU A 401 -21.57 13.73 -3.21
C GLU A 401 -21.89 14.40 -4.57
N GLN A 402 -20.97 14.33 -5.54
CA GLN A 402 -21.20 14.75 -6.93
C GLN A 402 -21.88 13.66 -7.79
N GLY A 403 -22.24 12.52 -7.22
CA GLY A 403 -22.95 11.44 -7.92
C GLY A 403 -22.06 10.36 -8.54
N VAL A 404 -20.74 10.37 -8.28
CA VAL A 404 -19.85 9.28 -8.71
C VAL A 404 -20.10 8.04 -7.87
N GLU A 405 -20.27 6.89 -8.50
CA GLU A 405 -20.44 5.62 -7.79
C GLU A 405 -19.14 5.23 -7.06
N VAL A 406 -19.24 4.79 -5.80
CA VAL A 406 -18.08 4.47 -4.95
C VAL A 406 -17.12 3.48 -5.61
N LYS A 407 -17.63 2.49 -6.33
CA LYS A 407 -16.83 1.47 -7.05
C LYS A 407 -15.96 2.03 -8.19
N ARG A 408 -16.26 3.25 -8.67
CA ARG A 408 -15.48 3.97 -9.69
C ARG A 408 -14.35 4.83 -9.09
N VAL A 409 -14.25 4.87 -7.76
CA VAL A 409 -13.22 5.65 -7.05
C VAL A 409 -12.23 4.72 -6.36
N HIS A 410 -11.11 4.50 -7.04
CA HIS A 410 -10.03 3.62 -6.63
C HIS A 410 -9.04 4.37 -5.74
N LEU A 411 -8.74 3.83 -4.55
CA LEU A 411 -7.80 4.43 -3.60
C LEU A 411 -6.59 3.52 -3.37
N GLU A 412 -5.39 4.11 -3.37
CA GLU A 412 -4.16 3.44 -2.91
C GLU A 412 -3.65 4.03 -1.59
N LEU A 413 -3.55 3.18 -0.57
CA LEU A 413 -3.17 3.57 0.78
C LEU A 413 -1.71 3.19 1.05
N PHE A 414 -0.82 4.19 1.05
CA PHE A 414 0.55 4.02 1.56
C PHE A 414 0.55 3.92 3.09
N GLY A 415 0.24 2.74 3.62
CA GLY A 415 0.08 2.54 5.06
C GLY A 415 -0.02 1.09 5.54
N THR A 416 -0.46 0.90 6.79
CA THR A 416 -0.52 -0.41 7.45
C THR A 416 -1.63 -1.34 6.95
N GLY A 417 -2.40 -0.97 5.93
CA GLY A 417 -3.52 -1.78 5.44
C GLY A 417 -4.76 -1.62 6.31
N GLY A 418 -5.05 -0.40 6.73
CA GLY A 418 -6.29 -0.09 7.46
C GLY A 418 -7.51 -0.43 6.61
N ILE A 419 -8.52 -1.01 7.25
CA ILE A 419 -9.85 -1.33 6.70
C ILE A 419 -10.70 -0.06 6.66
#